data_AF-X1L4V8-F1
#
_entry.id   AF-X1L4V8-F1
#
_cell.length_a   1.000
_cell.length_b   1.000
_cell.length_c   1.000
_cell.angle_alpha   90.00
_cell.angle_beta   90.00
_cell.angle_gamma   90.00
#
_symmetry.space_group_name_H-M   'P 1'
#
loop_
_entity.id
_entity.type
_entity.pdbx_description
1 polymer ?
#
loop_
_entity_poly.entity_id
_entity_poly.type
_entity_poly.pdbx_seq_one_letter_code
_entity_poly.pdbx_strand_id
1 'polypeptide(L)'
;MNNREKEILAILRRNPLIQQNEIADMLQISRSRVAAHIMDLMRKGRIKGKGYILTEQEYCVVVGTINMDIRGMADIRYPQSASHPGTIHCSAGGVGRNIAHNLALLGRDVHLLSVIGDDFYGEMLLEETRRAGVNVSGCVRLHGQSTSTYLAIANRDDQTVLAINDTHLLEQLTPQLLNGSRDLLRHAGVVLADCNLTAEALEWVFTLADEIPVFVDTVS
;
A
#
# COMPACT_ATOMS: atom_id res chain seq x y z
N MET A 1 -6.26 23.23 -1.61
CA MET A 1 -6.82 23.57 -0.28
C MET A 1 -5.97 24.71 0.28
N ASN A 2 -6.55 25.82 0.75
CA ASN A 2 -5.74 26.95 1.23
C ASN A 2 -5.20 26.69 2.66
N ASN A 3 -4.20 27.46 3.12
CA ASN A 3 -3.60 27.25 4.45
C ASN A 3 -4.63 27.36 5.59
N ARG A 4 -5.62 28.25 5.48
CA ARG A 4 -6.67 28.39 6.50
C ARG A 4 -7.61 27.19 6.56
N GLU A 5 -7.94 26.61 5.42
CA GLU A 5 -8.74 25.37 5.34
C GLU A 5 -8.00 24.21 6.02
N LYS A 6 -6.69 24.09 5.83
CA LYS A 6 -5.86 23.07 6.49
C LYS A 6 -5.85 23.22 8.01
N GLU A 7 -5.64 24.44 8.50
CA GLU A 7 -5.65 24.75 9.93
C GLU A 7 -7.02 24.47 10.57
N ILE A 8 -8.11 24.91 9.93
CA ILE A 8 -9.47 24.63 10.40
C ILE A 8 -9.73 23.13 10.43
N LEU A 9 -9.30 22.39 9.41
CA LEU A 9 -9.44 20.93 9.37
C LEU A 9 -8.67 20.26 10.52
N ALA A 10 -7.46 20.73 10.82
CA ALA A 10 -6.64 20.20 11.92
C ALA A 10 -7.28 20.46 13.29
N ILE A 11 -7.89 21.63 13.50
CA ILE A 11 -8.62 21.95 14.73
C ILE A 11 -9.85 21.06 14.85
N LEU A 12 -10.66 20.96 13.78
CA LEU A 12 -11.84 20.10 13.77
C LEU A 12 -11.48 18.63 14.04
N ARG A 13 -10.34 18.15 13.52
CA ARG A 13 -9.85 16.76 13.76
C ARG A 13 -9.59 16.49 15.23
N ARG A 14 -9.13 17.48 15.97
CA ARG A 14 -8.88 17.35 17.42
C ARG A 14 -10.15 17.52 18.24
N ASN A 15 -11.07 18.37 17.79
CA ASN A 15 -12.35 18.60 18.47
C ASN A 15 -13.49 18.80 17.46
N PRO A 16 -14.17 17.71 17.07
CA PRO A 16 -15.30 17.71 16.14
C PRO A 16 -16.56 18.45 16.62
N LEU A 17 -16.58 18.96 17.86
CA LEU A 17 -17.73 19.68 18.42
C LEU A 17 -17.39 21.14 18.77
N ILE A 18 -16.18 21.59 18.44
CA ILE A 18 -15.73 22.95 18.71
C ILE A 18 -16.64 23.99 18.02
N GLN A 19 -16.95 25.07 18.72
CA GLN A 19 -17.77 26.13 18.15
C GLN A 19 -16.98 26.98 17.15
N GLN A 20 -17.65 27.51 16.12
CA GLN A 20 -17.00 28.36 15.11
C GLN A 20 -16.37 29.62 15.71
N ASN A 21 -16.92 30.12 16.82
CA ASN A 21 -16.35 31.25 17.55
C ASN A 21 -14.99 30.89 18.17
N GLU A 22 -14.86 29.70 18.75
CA GLU A 22 -13.60 29.25 19.34
C GLU A 22 -12.53 29.03 18.26
N ILE A 23 -12.90 28.48 17.10
CA ILE A 23 -11.98 28.38 15.94
C ILE A 23 -11.54 29.78 15.49
N ALA A 24 -12.46 30.74 15.44
CA ALA A 24 -12.19 32.12 15.06
C ALA A 24 -11.18 32.78 16.02
N ASP A 25 -11.34 32.56 17.33
CA ASP A 25 -10.43 33.06 18.36
C ASP A 25 -9.05 32.41 18.25
N MET A 26 -8.98 31.09 18.04
CA MET A 26 -7.72 30.35 17.85
C MET A 26 -6.94 30.82 16.62
N LEU A 27 -7.65 31.08 15.52
CA LEU A 27 -7.05 31.44 14.24
C LEU A 27 -6.93 32.95 14.01
N GLN A 28 -7.43 33.76 14.95
CA GLN A 28 -7.47 35.23 14.87
C GLN A 28 -8.15 35.72 13.58
N ILE A 29 -9.30 35.14 13.25
CA ILE A 29 -10.14 35.53 12.10
C ILE A 29 -11.60 35.68 12.53
N SER A 30 -12.44 36.31 11.72
CA SER A 30 -13.86 36.43 12.05
C SER A 30 -14.57 35.07 11.97
N ARG A 31 -15.59 34.89 12.84
CA ARG A 31 -16.51 33.74 12.78
C ARG A 31 -17.11 33.55 11.38
N SER A 32 -17.48 34.64 10.70
CA SER A 32 -18.02 34.60 9.34
C SER A 32 -17.03 34.01 8.33
N ARG A 33 -15.73 34.27 8.50
CA ARG A 33 -14.67 33.73 7.66
C ARG A 33 -14.43 32.25 7.93
N VAL A 34 -14.49 31.82 9.20
CA VAL A 34 -14.49 30.39 9.58
C VAL A 34 -15.66 29.66 8.91
N ALA A 35 -16.87 30.23 9.00
CA ALA A 35 -18.06 29.63 8.40
C ALA A 35 -17.93 29.48 6.87
N ALA A 36 -17.35 30.47 6.18
CA ALA A 36 -17.06 30.40 4.75
C ALA A 36 -16.08 29.27 4.40
N HIS A 37 -14.99 29.13 5.16
CA HIS A 37 -14.03 28.04 4.95
C HIS A 37 -14.63 26.66 5.21
N ILE A 38 -15.43 26.51 6.27
CA ILE A 38 -16.15 25.27 6.58
C ILE A 38 -17.13 24.91 5.45
N MET A 39 -17.88 25.88 4.93
CA MET A 39 -18.80 25.65 3.81
C MET A 39 -18.05 25.17 2.56
N ASP A 40 -16.87 25.72 2.29
CA ASP A 40 -16.04 25.31 1.15
C ASP A 40 -15.48 23.89 1.35
N LEU A 41 -15.04 23.56 2.57
CA LEU A 41 -14.61 22.22 2.97
C LEU A 41 -15.73 21.17 2.86
N MET A 42 -16.96 21.52 3.21
CA MET A 42 -18.14 20.67 3.00
C MET A 42 -18.40 20.43 1.51
N ARG A 43 -18.32 21.49 0.68
CA ARG A 43 -18.48 21.36 -0.78
C ARG A 43 -17.40 20.47 -1.41
N LYS A 44 -16.19 20.51 -0.86
CA LYS A 44 -15.05 19.65 -1.23
C LYS A 44 -15.16 18.22 -0.67
N GLY A 45 -16.23 17.87 0.05
CA GLY A 45 -16.43 16.54 0.61
C GLY A 45 -15.53 16.20 1.81
N ARG A 46 -14.82 17.18 2.38
CA ARG A 46 -13.95 16.99 3.55
C ARG A 46 -14.70 16.99 4.88
N ILE A 47 -15.95 17.47 4.91
CA ILE A 47 -16.85 17.52 6.08
C ILE A 47 -18.24 17.05 5.65
N LYS A 48 -18.83 16.06 6.34
CA LYS A 48 -20.12 15.44 5.95
C LYS A 48 -21.37 15.96 6.69
N GLY A 49 -21.27 16.70 7.80
CA GLY A 49 -22.45 17.04 8.63
C GLY A 49 -22.32 18.24 9.58
N LYS A 50 -23.41 18.54 10.33
CA LYS A 50 -23.54 19.68 11.26
C LYS A 50 -22.94 19.47 12.66
N GLY A 51 -22.84 18.22 13.13
CA GLY A 51 -21.72 17.84 13.99
C GLY A 51 -20.56 17.55 13.06
N TYR A 52 -19.35 18.06 13.31
CA TYR A 52 -18.26 17.99 12.36
C TYR A 52 -17.74 16.54 12.25
N ILE A 53 -18.52 15.64 11.64
CA ILE A 53 -18.11 14.28 11.31
C ILE A 53 -17.08 14.42 10.21
N LEU A 54 -15.83 14.36 10.64
CA LEU A 54 -14.69 14.28 9.75
C LEU A 54 -14.65 12.85 9.25
N THR A 55 -14.45 12.68 7.96
CA THR A 55 -13.95 11.41 7.46
C THR A 55 -12.53 11.29 7.97
N GLU A 56 -12.33 10.45 8.99
CA GLU A 56 -11.01 9.92 9.25
C GLU A 56 -10.55 9.25 7.95
N GLN A 57 -9.33 9.56 7.53
CA GLN A 57 -8.70 8.86 6.43
C GLN A 57 -8.18 7.54 7.04
N GLU A 58 -9.10 6.60 7.27
CA GLU A 58 -8.88 5.44 8.14
C GLU A 58 -8.01 4.35 7.52
N TYR A 59 -7.82 4.41 6.19
CA TYR A 59 -7.14 3.36 5.46
C TYR A 59 -5.74 3.75 4.98
N CYS A 60 -4.89 2.74 4.95
CA CYS A 60 -3.55 2.79 4.38
C CYS A 60 -3.60 2.31 2.94
N VAL A 61 -2.80 2.93 2.06
CA VAL A 61 -2.55 2.39 0.72
C VAL A 61 -1.13 1.89 0.67
N VAL A 62 -0.95 0.63 0.33
CA VAL A 62 0.36 0.04 0.08
C VAL A 62 0.52 -0.16 -1.43
N VAL A 63 1.58 0.38 -2.01
CA VAL A 63 1.94 0.20 -3.42
C VAL A 63 3.23 -0.60 -3.47
N GLY A 64 3.21 -1.80 -4.01
CA GLY A 64 4.41 -2.61 -3.98
C GLY A 64 4.22 -4.04 -4.42
N THR A 65 5.22 -4.85 -4.09
CA THR A 65 5.36 -6.23 -4.56
C THR A 65 4.42 -7.21 -3.90
N ILE A 66 3.97 -8.17 -4.70
CA ILE A 66 3.36 -9.43 -4.29
C ILE A 66 4.06 -10.52 -5.09
N ASN A 67 4.57 -11.56 -4.44
CA ASN A 67 5.26 -12.64 -5.12
C ASN A 67 5.01 -13.99 -4.41
N MET A 68 5.29 -15.07 -5.13
CA MET A 68 5.37 -16.41 -4.56
C MET A 68 6.80 -16.69 -4.14
N ASP A 69 7.02 -16.99 -2.85
CA ASP A 69 8.32 -17.45 -2.38
C ASP A 69 8.32 -18.99 -2.35
N ILE A 70 9.26 -19.60 -3.07
CA ILE A 70 9.45 -21.05 -3.14
C ILE A 70 10.82 -21.36 -2.57
N ARG A 71 10.86 -22.11 -1.47
CA ARG A 71 12.09 -22.54 -0.81
C ARG A 71 12.23 -24.05 -0.87
N GLY A 72 13.25 -24.52 -1.59
CA GLY A 72 13.68 -25.91 -1.59
C GLY A 72 14.82 -26.13 -0.59
N MET A 73 14.76 -27.19 0.20
CA MET A 73 15.84 -27.60 1.10
C MET A 73 16.25 -29.04 0.81
N ALA A 74 17.54 -29.26 0.57
CA ALA A 74 18.10 -30.58 0.34
C ALA A 74 19.59 -30.62 0.73
N ASP A 75 20.16 -31.82 0.82
CA ASP A 75 21.61 -31.98 1.01
C ASP A 75 22.33 -31.75 -0.33
N ILE A 76 22.39 -30.48 -0.75
CA ILE A 76 22.97 -30.06 -2.03
C ILE A 76 24.34 -29.44 -1.78
N ARG A 77 25.32 -29.88 -2.56
CA ARG A 77 26.66 -29.26 -2.64
C ARG A 77 26.87 -28.73 -4.05
N TYR A 78 26.99 -27.42 -4.20
CA TYR A 78 27.31 -26.81 -5.50
C TYR A 78 28.78 -27.09 -5.89
N PRO A 79 29.12 -27.33 -7.17
CA PRO A 79 28.29 -27.35 -8.38
C PRO A 79 27.87 -28.78 -8.82
N GLN A 80 27.12 -29.51 -8.00
CA GLN A 80 26.60 -30.82 -8.40
C GLN A 80 25.32 -30.71 -9.23
N SER A 81 25.35 -31.23 -10.46
CA SER A 81 24.18 -31.38 -11.32
C SER A 81 23.49 -32.72 -11.06
N ALA A 82 22.79 -32.84 -9.93
CA ALA A 82 22.02 -34.05 -9.57
C ALA A 82 20.71 -33.68 -8.85
N SER A 83 19.70 -34.56 -8.97
CA SER A 83 18.46 -34.46 -8.20
C SER A 83 18.66 -35.04 -6.80
N HIS A 84 18.24 -34.31 -5.78
CA HIS A 84 18.39 -34.70 -4.38
C HIS A 84 17.02 -34.76 -3.71
N PRO A 85 16.71 -35.80 -2.91
CA PRO A 85 15.55 -35.79 -2.03
C PRO A 85 15.61 -34.61 -1.06
N GLY A 86 14.48 -33.94 -0.85
CA GLY A 86 14.38 -32.74 -0.03
C GLY A 86 12.94 -32.32 0.24
N THR A 87 12.78 -31.14 0.82
CA THR A 87 11.48 -30.51 1.05
C THR A 87 11.33 -29.25 0.22
N ILE A 88 10.09 -28.93 -0.14
CA ILE A 88 9.73 -27.68 -0.82
C ILE A 88 8.65 -27.01 0.01
N HIS A 89 8.85 -25.73 0.31
CA HIS A 89 7.90 -24.89 1.02
C HIS A 89 7.55 -23.71 0.12
N CYS A 90 6.25 -23.44 -0.04
CA CYS A 90 5.76 -22.27 -0.74
C CYS A 90 5.10 -21.34 0.27
N SER A 91 5.35 -20.04 0.13
CA SER A 91 4.75 -19.01 0.99
C SER A 91 4.41 -17.76 0.19
N ALA A 92 3.37 -17.07 0.63
CA ALA A 92 3.03 -15.77 0.08
C ALA A 92 4.03 -14.71 0.54
N GLY A 93 4.69 -14.05 -0.40
CA GLY A 93 5.72 -13.05 -0.17
C GLY A 93 5.39 -11.69 -0.79
N GLY A 94 6.44 -10.86 -0.85
CA GLY A 94 6.43 -9.52 -1.43
C GLY A 94 6.44 -8.48 -0.34
N VAL A 95 7.32 -7.50 -0.45
CA VAL A 95 7.52 -6.46 0.58
C VAL A 95 6.21 -5.69 0.78
N GLY A 96 5.63 -5.16 -0.30
CA GLY A 96 4.33 -4.48 -0.26
C GLY A 96 3.21 -5.36 0.32
N ARG A 97 3.10 -6.62 -0.11
CA ARG A 97 2.11 -7.56 0.42
C ARG A 97 2.31 -7.83 1.90
N ASN A 98 3.54 -8.02 2.36
CA ASN A 98 3.84 -8.33 3.76
C ASN A 98 3.58 -7.12 4.68
N ILE A 99 3.90 -5.91 4.22
CA ILE A 99 3.50 -4.67 4.90
C ILE A 99 1.97 -4.62 5.02
N ALA A 100 1.25 -4.83 3.92
CA ALA A 100 -0.21 -4.76 3.92
C ALA A 100 -0.84 -5.84 4.81
N HIS A 101 -0.35 -7.07 4.72
CA HIS A 101 -0.77 -8.21 5.53
C HIS A 101 -0.61 -7.94 7.02
N ASN A 102 0.57 -7.49 7.46
CA ASN A 102 0.83 -7.22 8.86
C ASN A 102 -0.02 -6.05 9.41
N LEU A 103 -0.22 -5.00 8.62
CA LEU A 103 -1.10 -3.89 8.99
C LEU A 103 -2.56 -4.35 9.16
N ALA A 104 -3.04 -5.22 8.27
CA ALA A 104 -4.38 -5.79 8.39
C ALA A 104 -4.53 -6.68 9.63
N LEU A 105 -3.54 -7.51 9.95
CA LEU A 105 -3.53 -8.30 11.19
C LEU A 105 -3.49 -7.44 12.46
N LEU A 106 -2.93 -6.23 12.38
CA LEU A 106 -2.97 -5.22 13.45
C LEU A 106 -4.29 -4.43 13.49
N GLY A 107 -5.29 -4.82 12.70
CA GLY A 107 -6.63 -4.22 12.69
C GLY A 107 -6.72 -2.92 11.92
N ARG A 108 -5.81 -2.65 10.98
CA ARG A 108 -5.87 -1.47 10.09
C ARG A 108 -6.65 -1.82 8.83
N ASP A 109 -7.36 -0.82 8.29
CA ASP A 109 -7.91 -0.91 6.94
C ASP A 109 -6.78 -0.64 5.94
N VAL A 110 -6.58 -1.55 5.00
CA VAL A 110 -5.43 -1.52 4.09
C VAL A 110 -5.86 -1.93 2.69
N HIS A 111 -5.48 -1.11 1.72
CA HIS A 111 -5.61 -1.41 0.32
C HIS A 111 -4.23 -1.70 -0.28
N LEU A 112 -4.10 -2.81 -1.00
CA LEU A 112 -2.91 -3.16 -1.74
C LEU A 112 -3.11 -2.81 -3.22
N LEU A 113 -2.16 -2.03 -3.76
CA LEU A 113 -1.99 -1.77 -5.19
C LEU A 113 -0.78 -2.54 -5.68
N SER A 114 -1.03 -3.51 -6.57
CA SER A 114 0.02 -4.39 -7.09
C SER A 114 -0.39 -5.01 -8.43
N VAL A 115 0.46 -5.87 -8.98
CA VAL A 115 0.20 -6.68 -10.17
C VAL A 115 0.45 -8.15 -9.87
N ILE A 116 -0.37 -9.02 -10.46
CA ILE A 116 -0.18 -10.47 -10.49
C ILE A 116 -0.36 -10.99 -11.91
N GLY A 117 0.21 -12.16 -12.19
CA GLY A 117 -0.06 -12.90 -13.40
C GLY A 117 -1.46 -13.52 -13.38
N ASP A 118 -1.93 -14.00 -14.52
CA ASP A 118 -3.19 -14.74 -14.64
C ASP A 118 -2.99 -16.25 -14.43
N ASP A 119 -2.22 -16.60 -13.40
CA ASP A 119 -1.84 -17.96 -13.07
C ASP A 119 -2.34 -18.40 -11.68
N PHE A 120 -2.06 -19.67 -11.36
CA PHE A 120 -2.46 -20.27 -10.08
C PHE A 120 -1.87 -19.51 -8.88
N TYR A 121 -0.62 -19.07 -8.96
CA TYR A 121 0.02 -18.36 -7.86
C TYR A 121 -0.59 -16.98 -7.64
N GLY A 122 -0.95 -16.26 -8.71
CA GLY A 122 -1.63 -14.98 -8.61
C GLY A 122 -2.94 -15.09 -7.84
N GLU A 123 -3.79 -16.04 -8.21
CA GLU A 123 -5.07 -16.28 -7.50
C GLU A 123 -4.85 -16.70 -6.04
N MET A 124 -3.89 -17.59 -5.78
CA MET A 124 -3.56 -18.04 -4.43
C MET A 124 -3.11 -16.86 -3.56
N LEU A 125 -2.21 -16.01 -4.07
CA LEU A 125 -1.68 -14.86 -3.35
C LEU A 125 -2.77 -13.83 -3.04
N LEU A 126 -3.68 -13.55 -3.98
CA LEU A 126 -4.81 -12.64 -3.74
C LEU A 126 -5.76 -13.19 -2.67
N GLU A 127 -6.06 -14.48 -2.71
CA GLU A 127 -6.95 -15.11 -1.74
C GLU A 127 -6.34 -15.11 -0.34
N GLU A 128 -5.08 -15.52 -0.18
CA GLU A 128 -4.38 -15.50 1.10
C GLU A 128 -4.23 -14.07 1.67
N THR A 129 -4.00 -13.09 0.79
CA THR A 129 -3.89 -11.68 1.20
C THR A 129 -5.24 -11.12 1.60
N ARG A 130 -6.32 -11.47 0.89
CA ARG A 130 -7.70 -11.11 1.25
C ARG A 130 -8.14 -11.73 2.58
N ARG A 131 -7.79 -12.99 2.84
CA ARG A 131 -8.08 -13.68 4.11
C ARG A 131 -7.48 -12.97 5.31
N ALA A 132 -6.34 -12.31 5.14
CA ALA A 132 -5.73 -11.50 6.19
C ALA A 132 -6.45 -10.17 6.47
N GLY A 133 -7.47 -9.81 5.68
CA GLY A 133 -8.22 -8.57 5.81
C GLY A 133 -7.76 -7.44 4.88
N VAL A 134 -6.80 -7.69 3.99
CA VAL A 134 -6.33 -6.68 3.03
C VAL A 134 -7.32 -6.55 1.87
N ASN A 135 -7.67 -5.31 1.52
CA ASN A 135 -8.41 -5.03 0.30
C ASN A 135 -7.49 -5.12 -0.92
N VAL A 136 -7.71 -6.15 -1.74
CA VAL A 136 -6.93 -6.43 -2.95
C VAL A 136 -7.64 -6.01 -4.25
N SER A 137 -8.71 -5.20 -4.17
CA SER A 137 -9.44 -4.76 -5.37
C SER A 137 -8.60 -3.89 -6.32
N GLY A 138 -7.52 -3.31 -5.80
CA GLY A 138 -6.55 -2.53 -6.57
C GLY A 138 -5.40 -3.34 -7.15
N CYS A 139 -5.36 -4.66 -6.93
CA CYS A 139 -4.40 -5.54 -7.58
C CYS A 139 -4.87 -5.90 -8.99
N VAL A 140 -4.01 -5.68 -9.98
CA VAL A 140 -4.33 -5.94 -11.39
C VAL A 140 -3.82 -7.31 -11.83
N ARG A 141 -4.66 -8.05 -12.55
CA ARG A 141 -4.30 -9.30 -13.23
C ARG A 141 -3.83 -8.99 -14.64
N LEU A 142 -2.62 -9.42 -14.97
CA LEU A 142 -2.04 -9.24 -16.30
C LEU A 142 -2.17 -10.54 -17.08
N HIS A 143 -2.98 -10.52 -18.15
CA HIS A 143 -3.28 -11.70 -18.96
C HIS A 143 -2.03 -12.19 -19.73
N GLY A 144 -1.80 -13.50 -19.70
CA GLY A 144 -0.66 -14.15 -20.35
C GLY A 144 0.68 -13.90 -19.68
N GLN A 145 0.67 -13.45 -18.41
CA GLN A 145 1.87 -13.19 -17.62
C GLN A 145 1.94 -14.13 -16.42
N SER A 146 3.16 -14.48 -16.01
CA SER A 146 3.38 -15.25 -14.79
C SER A 146 3.55 -14.33 -13.59
N THR A 147 3.02 -14.75 -12.45
CA THR A 147 3.15 -14.06 -11.16
C THR A 147 4.60 -14.09 -10.71
N SER A 148 5.07 -12.97 -10.17
CA SER A 148 6.44 -12.86 -9.66
C SER A 148 6.75 -13.99 -8.67
N THR A 149 7.91 -14.61 -8.83
CA THR A 149 8.32 -15.77 -8.05
C THR A 149 9.78 -15.65 -7.63
N TYR A 150 10.04 -15.81 -6.34
CA TYR A 150 11.39 -15.96 -5.80
C TYR A 150 11.62 -17.43 -5.46
N LEU A 151 12.56 -18.07 -6.14
CA LEU A 151 12.94 -19.46 -5.90
C LEU A 151 14.30 -19.49 -5.22
N ALA A 152 14.39 -20.06 -4.03
CA ALA A 152 15.65 -20.30 -3.33
C ALA A 152 15.86 -21.79 -3.05
N ILE A 153 17.08 -22.25 -3.25
CA ILE A 153 17.54 -23.59 -2.90
C ILE A 153 18.55 -23.44 -1.77
N ALA A 154 18.29 -24.07 -0.64
CA ALA A 154 19.14 -24.06 0.54
C ALA A 154 19.72 -25.45 0.84
N ASN A 155 20.90 -25.47 1.47
CA ASN A 155 21.49 -26.68 2.04
C ASN A 155 20.88 -27.00 3.42
N ARG A 156 21.32 -28.10 4.06
CA ARG A 156 20.85 -28.49 5.40
C ARG A 156 21.23 -27.53 6.53
N ASP A 157 22.21 -26.66 6.28
CA ASP A 157 22.62 -25.60 7.22
C ASP A 157 21.81 -24.31 7.01
N ASP A 158 20.71 -24.38 6.26
CA ASP A 158 19.80 -23.29 5.91
C ASP A 158 20.45 -22.18 5.05
N GLN A 159 21.65 -22.43 4.51
CA GLN A 159 22.37 -21.50 3.66
C GLN A 159 21.86 -21.58 2.22
N THR A 160 21.50 -20.44 1.63
CA THR A 160 21.11 -20.35 0.22
C THR A 160 22.28 -20.70 -0.68
N VAL A 161 22.12 -21.76 -1.47
CA VAL A 161 23.08 -22.25 -2.45
C VAL A 161 22.86 -21.56 -3.81
N LEU A 162 21.60 -21.42 -4.21
CA LEU A 162 21.19 -20.79 -5.47
C LEU A 162 19.84 -20.12 -5.28
N ALA A 163 19.63 -18.96 -5.91
CA ALA A 163 18.33 -18.34 -6.00
C ALA A 163 18.06 -17.78 -7.39
N ILE A 164 16.78 -17.75 -7.79
CA ILE A 164 16.28 -17.12 -9.00
C ILE A 164 15.20 -16.13 -8.56
N ASN A 165 15.33 -14.88 -9.01
CA ASN A 165 14.37 -13.83 -8.73
C ASN A 165 13.65 -13.46 -10.04
N ASP A 166 12.45 -13.96 -10.23
CA ASP A 166 11.59 -13.63 -11.37
C ASP A 166 10.58 -12.55 -10.96
N THR A 167 11.03 -11.29 -10.98
CA THR A 167 10.25 -10.12 -10.55
C THR A 167 9.91 -9.16 -11.68
N HIS A 168 10.12 -9.56 -12.94
CA HIS A 168 9.92 -8.70 -14.11
C HIS A 168 8.49 -8.19 -14.25
N LEU A 169 7.50 -8.94 -13.77
CA LEU A 169 6.09 -8.53 -13.79
C LEU A 169 5.88 -7.15 -13.13
N LEU A 170 6.66 -6.84 -12.09
CA LEU A 170 6.51 -5.59 -11.36
C LEU A 170 6.80 -4.35 -12.22
N GLU A 171 7.60 -4.48 -13.28
CA GLU A 171 7.85 -3.40 -14.25
C GLU A 171 6.54 -2.93 -14.92
N GLN A 172 5.50 -3.78 -14.93
CA GLN A 172 4.18 -3.45 -15.46
C GLN A 172 3.32 -2.60 -14.52
N LEU A 173 3.72 -2.45 -13.25
CA LEU A 173 3.05 -1.57 -12.27
C LEU A 173 3.38 -0.09 -12.55
N THR A 174 3.05 0.34 -13.76
CA THR A 174 3.35 1.66 -14.31
C THR A 174 2.40 2.74 -13.77
N PRO A 175 2.77 4.03 -13.87
CA PRO A 175 1.86 5.14 -13.57
C PRO A 175 0.53 5.07 -14.32
N GLN A 176 0.53 4.57 -15.56
CA GLN A 176 -0.67 4.40 -16.38
C GLN A 176 -1.61 3.35 -15.77
N LEU A 177 -1.05 2.23 -15.30
CA LEU A 177 -1.84 1.18 -14.65
C LEU A 177 -2.35 1.63 -13.28
N LEU A 178 -1.49 2.28 -12.50
CA LEU A 178 -1.81 2.82 -11.17
C LEU A 178 -2.86 3.94 -11.20
N ASN A 179 -3.00 4.65 -12.32
CA ASN A 179 -3.92 5.80 -12.46
C ASN A 179 -5.39 5.44 -12.19
N GLY A 180 -5.80 4.18 -12.38
CA GLY A 180 -7.13 3.71 -11.99
C GLY A 180 -7.42 3.82 -10.49
N SER A 181 -6.37 3.80 -9.67
CA SER A 181 -6.42 3.90 -8.20
C SER A 181 -5.99 5.29 -7.69
N ARG A 182 -5.94 6.30 -8.56
CA ARG A 182 -5.50 7.66 -8.22
C ARG A 182 -6.28 8.27 -7.05
N ASP A 183 -7.60 8.14 -7.08
CA ASP A 183 -8.46 8.70 -6.03
C ASP A 183 -8.32 7.93 -4.72
N LEU A 184 -8.08 6.62 -4.78
CA LEU A 184 -7.81 5.81 -3.59
C LEU A 184 -6.56 6.32 -2.86
N LEU A 185 -5.46 6.54 -3.58
CA LEU A 185 -4.21 7.02 -3.01
C LEU A 185 -4.35 8.46 -2.46
N ARG A 186 -4.97 9.37 -3.22
CA ARG A 186 -5.18 10.79 -2.82
C ARG A 186 -6.03 11.00 -1.57
N HIS A 187 -6.82 10.01 -1.19
CA HIS A 187 -7.68 10.09 -0.02
C HIS A 187 -7.17 9.21 1.14
N ALA A 188 -6.07 8.46 0.95
CA ALA A 188 -5.45 7.65 1.99
C ALA A 188 -5.00 8.47 3.20
N GLY A 189 -4.95 7.83 4.37
CA GLY A 189 -4.37 8.43 5.57
C GLY A 189 -2.85 8.37 5.59
N VAL A 190 -2.30 7.31 4.97
CA VAL A 190 -0.87 7.06 4.81
C VAL A 190 -0.65 6.23 3.54
N VAL A 191 0.46 6.49 2.86
CA VAL A 191 0.92 5.67 1.75
C VAL A 191 2.21 4.95 2.15
N LEU A 192 2.28 3.66 1.83
CA LEU A 192 3.49 2.87 1.96
C LEU A 192 3.91 2.38 0.58
N ALA A 193 5.20 2.43 0.31
CA ALA A 193 5.78 1.93 -0.92
C ALA A 193 7.04 1.09 -0.64
N ASP A 194 7.40 0.21 -1.57
CA ASP A 194 8.70 -0.46 -1.56
C ASP A 194 9.56 -0.03 -2.74
N CYS A 195 10.88 -0.12 -2.59
CA CYS A 195 11.85 0.24 -3.63
C CYS A 195 12.03 -0.82 -4.72
N ASN A 196 11.19 -1.85 -4.80
CA ASN A 196 11.16 -2.68 -6.02
C ASN A 196 10.39 -1.97 -7.15
N LEU A 197 9.55 -0.98 -6.82
CA LEU A 197 8.87 -0.14 -7.80
C LEU A 197 9.85 0.58 -8.73
N THR A 198 9.43 0.80 -9.98
CA THR A 198 10.20 1.63 -10.92
C THR A 198 10.25 3.08 -10.44
N ALA A 199 11.27 3.83 -10.87
CA ALA A 199 11.41 5.25 -10.54
C ALA A 199 10.17 6.06 -10.95
N GLU A 200 9.57 5.73 -12.09
CA GLU A 200 8.35 6.37 -12.59
C GLU A 200 7.14 6.09 -11.69
N ALA A 201 7.00 4.84 -11.21
CA ALA A 201 5.94 4.48 -10.28
C ALA A 201 6.10 5.16 -8.92
N LEU A 202 7.33 5.24 -8.40
CA LEU A 202 7.63 6.00 -7.19
C LEU A 202 7.33 7.49 -7.36
N GLU A 203 7.74 8.10 -8.47
CA GLU A 203 7.43 9.50 -8.77
C GLU A 203 5.91 9.74 -8.82
N TRP A 204 5.15 8.81 -9.42
CA TRP A 204 3.68 8.87 -9.41
C TRP A 204 3.10 8.82 -7.99
N VAL A 205 3.62 7.93 -7.14
CA VAL A 205 3.21 7.84 -5.72
C VAL A 205 3.45 9.17 -5.00
N PHE A 206 4.68 9.71 -5.07
CA PHE A 206 5.02 10.98 -4.42
C PHE A 206 4.21 12.16 -4.95
N THR A 207 3.97 12.20 -6.27
CA THR A 207 3.19 13.26 -6.91
C THR A 207 1.72 13.26 -6.45
N LEU A 208 1.14 12.08 -6.22
CA LEU A 208 -0.25 11.98 -5.79
C LEU A 208 -0.45 12.07 -4.28
N ALA A 209 0.54 11.61 -3.51
CA ALA A 209 0.50 11.69 -2.06
C ALA A 209 0.45 13.15 -1.59
N ASP A 210 1.22 14.04 -2.23
CA ASP A 210 1.28 15.48 -1.89
C ASP A 210 1.61 15.68 -0.39
N GLU A 211 0.60 15.96 0.44
CA GLU A 211 0.76 16.13 1.90
C GLU A 211 0.54 14.85 2.72
N ILE A 212 0.16 13.74 2.09
CA ILE A 212 -0.06 12.46 2.76
C ILE A 212 1.31 11.88 3.16
N PRO A 213 1.49 11.44 4.41
CA PRO A 213 2.73 10.78 4.82
C PRO A 213 3.04 9.56 3.95
N VAL A 214 4.27 9.50 3.44
CA VAL A 214 4.77 8.37 2.65
C VAL A 214 5.89 7.68 3.42
N PHE A 215 5.77 6.37 3.62
CA PHE A 215 6.83 5.52 4.16
C PHE A 215 7.35 4.61 3.05
N VAL A 216 8.68 4.58 2.87
CA VAL A 216 9.30 3.76 1.84
C VAL A 216 10.20 2.73 2.48
N ASP A 217 9.95 1.45 2.18
CA ASP A 217 10.88 0.37 2.49
C ASP A 217 11.95 0.32 1.40
N THR A 218 13.22 0.50 1.79
CA THR A 218 14.33 0.59 0.82
C THR A 218 14.68 -0.74 0.17
N VAL A 219 14.17 -1.86 0.70
CA VAL A 219 14.51 -3.23 0.28
C VAL A 219 16.01 -3.51 0.51
N SER A 220 16.37 -4.73 0.90
CA SER A 220 17.75 -5.13 1.22
C SER A 220 18.25 -6.22 0.31
#